data_AF-A0A535VN96-F1
#
_entry.id   AF-A0A535VN96-F1
#
_cell.length_a   1.000
_cell.length_b   1.000
_cell.length_c   1.000
_cell.angle_alpha   90.00
_cell.angle_beta   90.00
_cell.angle_gamma   90.00
#
_symmetry.space_group_name_H-M   'P 1'
#
loop_
_entity.id
_entity.type
_entity.pdbx_description
1 polymer ?
#
loop_
_entity_poly.entity_id
_entity_poly.type
_entity_poly.pdbx_seq_one_letter_code
_entity_poly.pdbx_strand_id
1 'polypeptide(L)'
;MPKKPIPSLTGRTIRCILFDLGDTLWFRKDLAVWQQLENASNIRAVALLKQLVTSAYQSDVIDTAPGQRLRDSIDEQIRTVIRQNPDFEPDCAYAVTQVLQQWGIDGVPRESSAAIFEALRVRIPGSRPLFEDVLSTLAALQQRGFQLGVVTNRHWGGTPFQEDLQTLGLLNFFDPRHIAISADLGVRKPNPAIFLHTLNALNIPPSEAVMVGDSLKADIEGGKMLGIFTVWKPKPSVRKQAHLIATGAATTAHETPSFSEGYAGDHPHDVPEGLHITDDDYVLAHLQGRAGKWDQNMQNDVKPDLIIENVCDLLDIFTEAGEQ
;
A
#
# COMPACT_ATOMS: atom_id res chain seq x y z
N MET A 1 18.46 9.74 23.67
CA MET A 1 19.32 8.54 23.66
C MET A 1 18.40 7.35 23.39
N PRO A 2 18.49 6.68 22.23
CA PRO A 2 17.72 5.44 22.04
C PRO A 2 18.08 4.46 23.16
N LYS A 3 17.06 3.82 23.76
CA LYS A 3 17.22 3.01 24.99
C LYS A 3 18.03 1.72 24.78
N LYS A 4 18.34 1.32 23.55
CA LYS A 4 19.29 0.25 23.19
C LYS A 4 19.92 0.52 21.81
N PRO A 5 21.19 0.16 21.57
CA PRO A 5 21.76 0.18 20.22
C PRO A 5 21.03 -0.84 19.34
N ILE A 6 20.71 -0.44 18.10
CA ILE A 6 20.06 -1.29 17.10
C ILE A 6 21.16 -1.94 16.26
N PRO A 7 21.49 -3.23 16.44
CA PRO A 7 22.67 -3.83 15.82
C PRO A 7 22.66 -3.71 14.28
N SER A 8 21.48 -3.81 13.65
CA SER A 8 21.31 -3.71 12.21
C SER A 8 21.58 -2.30 11.62
N LEU A 9 21.54 -1.26 12.46
CA LEU A 9 21.87 0.12 12.08
C LEU A 9 23.31 0.52 12.39
N THR A 10 24.07 -0.31 13.11
CA THR A 10 25.43 0.06 13.55
C THR A 10 26.34 0.35 12.35
N GLY A 11 26.84 1.57 12.25
CA GLY A 11 27.76 1.99 11.20
C GLY A 11 27.08 2.33 9.87
N ARG A 12 25.75 2.54 9.87
CA ARG A 12 24.98 2.99 8.70
C ARG A 12 24.61 4.45 8.85
N THR A 13 25.17 5.29 7.98
CA THR A 13 24.72 6.67 7.81
C THR A 13 23.37 6.69 7.07
N ILE A 14 22.26 6.96 7.77
CA ILE A 14 20.94 7.13 7.12
C ILE A 14 20.70 8.61 6.81
N ARG A 15 20.30 8.89 5.56
CA ARG A 15 19.95 10.24 5.07
C ARG A 15 18.56 10.33 4.47
N CYS A 16 17.95 9.20 4.12
CA CYS A 16 16.64 9.17 3.47
C CYS A 16 15.71 8.11 4.05
N ILE A 17 14.42 8.42 4.10
CA ILE A 17 13.36 7.48 4.42
C ILE A 17 12.35 7.46 3.27
N LEU A 18 12.22 6.30 2.64
CA LEU A 18 11.24 5.98 1.61
C LEU A 18 10.02 5.35 2.29
N PHE A 19 8.82 5.79 1.91
CA PHE A 19 7.56 5.28 2.45
C PHE A 19 6.73 4.61 1.36
N ASP A 20 6.15 3.44 1.68
CA ASP A 20 4.87 3.07 1.08
C ASP A 20 3.74 3.96 1.64
N LEU A 21 2.58 3.96 0.98
CA LEU A 21 1.41 4.72 1.41
C LEU A 21 0.32 3.84 2.05
N GLY A 22 -0.05 2.73 1.41
CA GLY A 22 -1.19 1.91 1.80
C GLY A 22 -0.91 1.09 3.06
N ASP A 23 -1.77 1.20 4.07
CA ASP A 23 -1.60 0.60 5.40
C ASP A 23 -0.30 1.02 6.14
N THR A 24 0.50 1.90 5.51
CA THR A 24 1.72 2.49 6.04
C THR A 24 1.44 3.91 6.55
N LEU A 25 1.07 4.84 5.66
CA LEU A 25 0.73 6.25 6.00
C LEU A 25 -0.78 6.52 6.09
N TRP A 26 -1.60 5.72 5.41
CA TRP A 26 -3.04 5.74 5.58
C TRP A 26 -3.58 4.33 5.75
N PHE A 27 -4.78 4.19 6.29
CA PHE A 27 -5.48 2.92 6.35
C PHE A 27 -6.77 2.96 5.53
N ARG A 28 -7.31 1.79 5.23
CA ARG A 28 -8.63 1.70 4.61
C ARG A 28 -9.69 2.08 5.65
N LYS A 29 -10.50 3.11 5.34
CA LYS A 29 -11.62 3.52 6.20
C LYS A 29 -12.66 2.41 6.32
N ASP A 30 -13.62 2.59 7.23
CA ASP A 30 -14.83 1.79 7.38
C ASP A 30 -15.38 1.30 6.02
N LEU A 31 -15.65 0.00 5.94
CA LEU A 31 -16.16 -0.69 4.77
C LEU A 31 -17.42 -0.02 4.20
N ALA A 32 -18.29 0.53 5.04
CA ALA A 32 -19.51 1.21 4.60
C ALA A 32 -19.20 2.48 3.79
N VAL A 33 -18.25 3.29 4.26
CA VAL A 33 -17.81 4.51 3.55
C VAL A 33 -17.10 4.14 2.26
N TRP A 34 -16.23 3.12 2.31
CA TRP A 34 -15.57 2.61 1.12
C TRP A 34 -16.59 2.15 0.08
N GLN A 35 -17.57 1.34 0.46
CA GLN A 35 -18.60 0.82 -0.43
C GLN A 35 -19.42 1.96 -1.06
N GLN A 36 -19.75 2.99 -0.30
CA GLN A 36 -20.49 4.15 -0.83
C GLN A 36 -19.69 4.86 -1.94
N LEU A 37 -18.41 5.11 -1.71
CA LEU A 37 -17.53 5.80 -2.67
C LEU A 37 -17.25 4.92 -3.90
N GLU A 38 -17.07 3.61 -3.69
CA GLU A 38 -16.92 2.63 -4.75
C GLU A 38 -18.18 2.58 -5.62
N ASN A 39 -19.37 2.47 -5.02
CA ASN A 39 -20.65 2.51 -5.72
C ASN A 39 -20.80 3.78 -6.57
N ALA A 40 -20.41 4.95 -6.02
CA ALA A 40 -20.45 6.19 -6.79
C ALA A 40 -19.52 6.16 -8.01
N SER A 41 -18.31 5.60 -7.89
CA SER A 41 -17.40 5.44 -9.04
C SER A 41 -17.86 4.40 -10.05
N ASN A 42 -18.48 3.32 -9.58
CA ASN A 42 -19.08 2.28 -10.41
C ASN A 42 -20.21 2.86 -11.27
N ILE A 43 -21.07 3.72 -10.70
CA ILE A 43 -22.13 4.43 -11.43
C ILE A 43 -21.54 5.33 -12.52
N ARG A 44 -20.48 6.10 -12.21
CA ARG A 44 -19.80 6.97 -13.21
C ARG A 44 -19.22 6.16 -14.37
N ALA A 45 -18.52 5.07 -14.07
CA ALA A 45 -17.90 4.23 -15.09
C ALA A 45 -18.96 3.59 -16.02
N VAL A 46 -20.07 3.12 -15.46
CA VAL A 46 -21.19 2.57 -16.25
C VAL A 46 -21.86 3.65 -17.09
N ALA A 47 -22.08 4.85 -16.55
CA ALA A 47 -22.64 5.96 -17.31
C ALA A 47 -21.75 6.31 -18.52
N LEU A 48 -20.43 6.36 -18.31
CA LEU A 48 -19.46 6.60 -19.38
C LEU A 48 -19.44 5.46 -20.40
N LEU A 49 -19.44 4.19 -19.95
CA LEU A 49 -19.53 3.03 -20.83
C LEU A 49 -20.78 3.09 -21.72
N LYS A 50 -21.95 3.44 -21.16
CA LYS A 50 -23.21 3.60 -21.92
C LYS A 50 -23.14 4.73 -22.96
N GLN A 51 -22.39 5.79 -22.69
CA GLN A 51 -22.21 6.90 -23.62
C GLN A 51 -21.27 6.52 -24.78
N LEU A 52 -20.18 5.82 -24.46
CA LEU A 52 -19.13 5.49 -25.42
C LEU A 52 -19.47 4.30 -26.32
N VAL A 53 -20.38 3.43 -25.87
CA VAL A 53 -20.81 2.24 -26.62
C VAL A 53 -22.25 2.45 -27.09
N THR A 54 -22.47 2.82 -28.37
CA THR A 54 -23.81 3.14 -28.92
C THR A 54 -24.41 2.05 -29.84
N SER A 55 -25.71 1.85 -29.67
CA SER A 55 -26.76 1.09 -30.41
C SER A 55 -26.64 -0.41 -30.71
N ALA A 56 -25.46 -1.02 -30.87
CA ALA A 56 -25.40 -2.47 -31.17
C ALA A 56 -25.61 -3.37 -29.92
N TYR A 57 -25.51 -2.79 -28.72
CA TYR A 57 -25.57 -3.49 -27.44
C TYR A 57 -26.68 -2.94 -26.53
N GLN A 58 -27.89 -2.76 -27.07
CA GLN A 58 -29.11 -2.73 -26.27
C GLN A 58 -29.41 -4.16 -25.79
N SER A 59 -28.73 -4.61 -24.74
CA SER A 59 -29.15 -5.80 -24.02
C SER A 59 -29.20 -5.51 -22.53
N ASP A 60 -30.06 -6.24 -21.83
CA ASP A 60 -30.38 -6.18 -20.40
C ASP A 60 -29.18 -6.38 -19.44
N VAL A 61 -27.94 -6.33 -19.95
CA VAL A 61 -26.67 -6.57 -19.24
C VAL A 61 -26.28 -5.36 -18.36
N ILE A 62 -26.80 -4.16 -18.65
CA ILE A 62 -26.35 -2.90 -18.04
C ILE A 62 -27.38 -2.33 -17.04
N ASP A 63 -28.02 -3.19 -16.26
CA ASP A 63 -28.91 -2.79 -15.15
C ASP A 63 -28.27 -3.01 -13.77
N THR A 64 -28.50 -2.05 -12.86
CA THR A 64 -27.94 -1.65 -11.54
C THR A 64 -26.92 -2.50 -10.74
N ALA A 65 -26.63 -3.75 -11.13
CA ALA A 65 -25.43 -4.53 -10.82
C ALA A 65 -24.22 -4.45 -11.82
N PRO A 66 -24.12 -3.58 -12.85
CA PRO A 66 -23.04 -3.69 -13.85
C PRO A 66 -21.74 -3.08 -13.36
N GLY A 67 -21.81 -2.04 -12.52
CA GLY A 67 -20.62 -1.29 -12.14
C GLY A 67 -19.71 -2.07 -11.19
N GLN A 68 -20.30 -2.81 -10.24
CA GLN A 68 -19.53 -3.75 -9.40
C GLN A 68 -18.97 -4.88 -10.26
N ARG A 69 -19.80 -5.50 -11.11
CA ARG A 69 -19.34 -6.57 -12.01
C ARG A 69 -18.21 -6.11 -12.95
N LEU A 70 -18.30 -4.89 -13.46
CA LEU A 70 -17.28 -4.27 -14.31
C LEU A 70 -15.98 -4.12 -13.53
N ARG A 71 -16.03 -3.51 -12.34
CA ARG A 71 -14.88 -3.39 -11.44
C ARG A 71 -14.27 -4.76 -11.14
N ASP A 72 -15.06 -5.71 -10.67
CA ASP A 72 -14.58 -7.03 -10.27
C ASP A 72 -13.90 -7.77 -11.42
N SER A 73 -14.44 -7.65 -12.64
CA SER A 73 -13.88 -8.25 -13.85
C SER A 73 -12.54 -7.60 -14.23
N ILE A 74 -12.45 -6.27 -14.14
CA ILE A 74 -11.21 -5.53 -14.41
C ILE A 74 -10.17 -5.85 -13.34
N ASP A 75 -10.56 -5.88 -12.06
CA ASP A 75 -9.68 -6.20 -10.94
C ASP A 75 -9.15 -7.64 -11.06
N GLU A 76 -9.97 -8.61 -11.49
CA GLU A 76 -9.51 -9.98 -11.77
C GLU A 76 -8.53 -10.03 -12.96
N GLN A 77 -8.80 -9.28 -14.03
CA GLN A 77 -7.90 -9.20 -15.17
C GLN A 77 -6.54 -8.61 -14.77
N ILE A 78 -6.55 -7.50 -14.03
CA ILE A 78 -5.36 -6.87 -13.45
C ILE A 78 -4.60 -7.86 -12.55
N ARG A 79 -5.30 -8.52 -11.61
CA ARG A 79 -4.69 -9.51 -10.72
C ARG A 79 -4.08 -10.68 -11.48
N THR A 80 -4.69 -11.12 -12.57
CA THR A 80 -4.15 -12.18 -13.43
C THR A 80 -2.84 -11.75 -14.09
N VAL A 81 -2.79 -10.55 -14.66
CA VAL A 81 -1.57 -10.02 -15.29
C VAL A 81 -0.46 -9.85 -14.25
N ILE A 82 -0.78 -9.35 -13.04
CA ILE A 82 0.20 -9.22 -11.95
C ILE A 82 0.71 -10.58 -11.50
N ARG A 83 -0.13 -11.61 -11.41
CA ARG A 83 0.33 -12.97 -11.08
C ARG A 83 1.32 -13.51 -12.12
N GLN A 84 1.13 -13.17 -13.39
CA GLN A 84 2.01 -13.59 -14.48
C GLN A 84 3.29 -12.75 -14.57
N ASN A 85 3.20 -11.45 -14.24
CA ASN A 85 4.29 -10.48 -14.34
C ASN A 85 4.32 -9.57 -13.10
N PRO A 86 4.76 -10.09 -11.93
CA PRO A 86 4.61 -9.40 -10.65
C PRO A 86 5.40 -8.10 -10.51
N ASP A 87 6.46 -7.94 -11.31
CA ASP A 87 7.38 -6.80 -11.25
C ASP A 87 6.97 -5.63 -12.17
N PHE A 88 5.87 -5.79 -12.92
CA PHE A 88 5.39 -4.82 -13.91
C PHE A 88 3.96 -4.35 -13.63
N GLU A 89 3.70 -3.09 -13.96
CA GLU A 89 2.35 -2.54 -13.90
C GLU A 89 1.56 -3.01 -15.15
N PRO A 90 0.36 -3.62 -15.00
CA PRO A 90 -0.47 -3.93 -16.12
C PRO A 90 -1.00 -2.65 -16.75
N ASP A 91 -1.13 -2.67 -18.08
CA ASP A 91 -1.91 -1.67 -18.78
C ASP A 91 -3.39 -1.82 -18.40
N CYS A 92 -3.84 -0.97 -17.48
CA CYS A 92 -5.20 -1.03 -16.95
C CYS A 92 -6.25 -0.63 -18.00
N ALA A 93 -5.89 0.20 -18.99
CA ALA A 93 -6.78 0.47 -20.11
C ALA A 93 -6.95 -0.79 -20.98
N TYR A 94 -5.87 -1.53 -21.22
CA TYR A 94 -5.95 -2.82 -21.91
C TYR A 94 -6.75 -3.87 -21.13
N ALA A 95 -6.64 -3.88 -19.79
CA ALA A 95 -7.48 -4.74 -18.95
C ALA A 95 -8.98 -4.44 -19.14
N VAL A 96 -9.36 -3.16 -19.23
CA VAL A 96 -10.74 -2.78 -19.60
C VAL A 96 -11.11 -3.27 -20.99
N THR A 97 -10.24 -3.07 -22.00
CA THR A 97 -10.50 -3.57 -23.36
C THR A 97 -10.77 -5.07 -23.38
N GLN A 98 -9.98 -5.86 -22.65
CA GLN A 98 -10.14 -7.32 -22.55
C GLN A 98 -11.47 -7.71 -21.90
N VAL A 99 -11.86 -7.05 -20.81
CA VAL A 99 -13.14 -7.31 -20.14
C VAL A 99 -14.31 -6.97 -21.07
N LEU A 100 -14.25 -5.85 -21.77
CA LEU A 100 -15.30 -5.45 -22.71
C LEU A 100 -15.41 -6.45 -23.88
N GLN A 101 -14.30 -6.92 -24.45
CA GLN A 101 -14.28 -7.97 -25.46
C GLN A 101 -14.90 -9.28 -24.96
N GLN A 102 -14.61 -9.70 -23.72
CA GLN A 102 -15.24 -10.89 -23.11
C GLN A 102 -16.75 -10.73 -22.95
N TRP A 103 -17.25 -9.50 -22.86
CA TRP A 103 -18.68 -9.19 -22.82
C TRP A 103 -19.29 -8.97 -24.23
N GLY A 104 -18.51 -9.24 -25.28
CA GLY A 104 -18.88 -9.04 -26.69
C GLY A 104 -18.75 -7.59 -27.17
N ILE A 105 -18.27 -6.67 -26.35
CA ILE A 105 -18.13 -5.26 -26.70
C ILE A 105 -16.76 -5.05 -27.36
N ASP A 106 -16.73 -5.25 -28.69
CA ASP A 106 -15.54 -5.11 -29.51
C ASP A 106 -15.29 -3.69 -30.01
N GLY A 107 -14.06 -3.43 -30.48
CA GLY A 107 -13.71 -2.19 -31.18
C GLY A 107 -13.65 -0.93 -30.30
N VAL A 108 -13.68 -1.09 -28.97
CA VAL A 108 -13.57 0.03 -28.03
C VAL A 108 -12.19 0.68 -28.13
N PRO A 109 -12.08 1.98 -28.45
CA PRO A 109 -10.79 2.67 -28.50
C PRO A 109 -10.07 2.64 -27.14
N ARG A 110 -8.74 2.56 -27.15
CA ARG A 110 -7.92 2.55 -25.92
C ARG A 110 -8.20 3.76 -25.03
N GLU A 111 -8.41 4.93 -25.61
CA GLU A 111 -8.76 6.16 -24.88
C GLU A 111 -10.09 6.03 -24.13
N SER A 112 -11.09 5.37 -24.72
CA SER A 112 -12.36 5.07 -24.10
C SER A 112 -12.19 4.09 -22.93
N SER A 113 -11.39 3.04 -23.12
CA SER A 113 -11.05 2.08 -22.06
C SER A 113 -10.30 2.75 -20.90
N ALA A 114 -9.35 3.64 -21.18
CA ALA A 114 -8.64 4.42 -20.17
C ALA A 114 -9.58 5.35 -19.40
N ALA A 115 -10.50 6.02 -20.09
CA ALA A 115 -11.49 6.89 -19.46
C ALA A 115 -12.47 6.12 -18.56
N ILE A 116 -12.90 4.91 -18.98
CA ILE A 116 -13.71 4.01 -18.15
C ILE A 116 -12.94 3.58 -16.90
N PHE A 117 -11.66 3.21 -17.03
CA PHE A 117 -10.82 2.86 -15.89
C PHE A 117 -10.64 4.04 -14.92
N GLU A 118 -10.41 5.25 -15.44
CA GLU A 118 -10.31 6.46 -14.62
C GLU A 118 -11.63 6.77 -13.90
N ALA A 119 -12.79 6.54 -14.54
CA ALA A 119 -14.09 6.73 -13.91
C ALA A 119 -14.32 5.80 -12.70
N LEU A 120 -13.68 4.61 -12.68
CA LEU A 120 -13.66 3.68 -11.55
C LEU A 120 -12.73 4.13 -10.41
N ARG A 121 -11.95 5.21 -10.56
CA ARG A 121 -11.10 5.67 -9.46
C ARG A 121 -11.94 6.12 -8.27
N VAL A 122 -11.60 5.58 -7.11
CA VAL A 122 -12.04 6.09 -5.80
C VAL A 122 -10.96 7.03 -5.30
N ARG A 123 -11.33 8.29 -5.06
CA ARG A 123 -10.42 9.31 -4.52
C ARG A 123 -9.92 8.91 -3.14
N ILE A 124 -8.66 9.20 -2.84
CA ILE A 124 -8.05 8.87 -1.54
C ILE A 124 -8.64 9.74 -0.40
N PRO A 125 -8.77 11.08 -0.54
CA PRO A 125 -9.42 11.89 0.48
C PRO A 125 -10.85 11.41 0.75
N GLY A 126 -11.15 11.16 2.03
CA GLY A 126 -12.45 10.64 2.47
C GLY A 126 -12.59 9.11 2.45
N SER A 127 -11.78 8.38 1.65
CA SER A 127 -11.79 6.90 1.60
C SER A 127 -10.65 6.25 2.37
N ARG A 128 -9.52 6.95 2.52
CA ARG A 128 -8.33 6.48 3.24
C ARG A 128 -7.75 7.60 4.11
N PRO A 129 -8.19 7.72 5.37
CA PRO A 129 -7.62 8.68 6.31
C PRO A 129 -6.17 8.30 6.64
N LEU A 130 -5.34 9.32 6.89
CA LEU A 130 -4.00 9.14 7.43
C LEU A 130 -4.08 8.53 8.83
N PHE A 131 -3.03 7.80 9.23
CA PHE A 131 -2.84 7.53 10.66
C PHE A 131 -2.57 8.86 11.39
N GLU A 132 -3.01 8.93 12.65
CA GLU A 132 -3.02 10.17 13.45
C GLU A 132 -1.63 10.79 13.62
N ASP A 133 -0.62 9.93 13.71
CA ASP A 133 0.78 10.26 13.96
C ASP A 133 1.59 10.63 12.70
N VAL A 134 1.02 10.50 11.51
CA VAL A 134 1.77 10.60 10.24
C VAL A 134 2.31 12.01 10.00
N LEU A 135 1.45 13.03 10.02
CA LEU A 135 1.86 14.38 9.64
C LEU A 135 2.88 14.98 10.61
N SER A 136 2.69 14.76 11.91
CA SER A 136 3.63 15.19 12.95
C SER A 136 4.96 14.47 12.84
N THR A 137 4.95 13.17 12.54
CA THR A 137 6.16 12.38 12.35
C THR A 137 6.94 12.80 11.11
N LEU A 138 6.28 12.99 9.96
CA LEU A 138 6.94 13.46 8.74
C LEU A 138 7.60 14.83 8.95
N ALA A 139 6.92 15.74 9.66
CA ALA A 139 7.48 17.04 10.01
C ALA A 139 8.73 16.91 10.89
N ALA A 140 8.68 16.08 11.93
CA ALA A 140 9.81 15.87 12.83
C ALA A 140 11.00 15.21 12.12
N LEU A 141 10.76 14.24 11.23
CA LEU A 141 11.81 13.60 10.43
C LEU A 141 12.49 14.61 9.49
N GLN A 142 11.73 15.47 8.81
CA GLN A 142 12.33 16.54 7.99
C GLN A 142 13.13 17.53 8.82
N GLN A 143 12.64 17.92 10.00
CA GLN A 143 13.36 18.83 10.91
C GLN A 143 14.70 18.24 11.38
N ARG A 144 14.81 16.92 11.46
CA ARG A 144 16.04 16.18 11.77
C ARG A 144 16.96 15.98 10.56
N GLY A 145 16.61 16.56 9.41
CA GLY A 145 17.43 16.58 8.21
C GLY A 145 17.24 15.37 7.28
N PHE A 146 16.25 14.49 7.53
CA PHE A 146 15.99 13.38 6.62
C PHE A 146 15.29 13.85 5.34
N GLN A 147 15.77 13.37 4.20
CA GLN A 147 15.02 13.50 2.95
C GLN A 147 13.95 12.41 2.88
N LEU A 148 12.75 12.79 2.45
CA LEU A 148 11.60 11.88 2.41
C LEU A 148 11.19 11.61 0.96
N GLY A 149 10.87 10.34 0.69
CA GLY A 149 10.40 9.88 -0.61
C GLY A 149 9.26 8.88 -0.48
N VAL A 150 8.57 8.63 -1.59
CA VAL A 150 7.49 7.66 -1.67
C VAL A 150 7.80 6.64 -2.75
N VAL A 151 7.52 5.36 -2.46
CA VAL A 151 7.59 4.26 -3.44
C VAL A 151 6.35 3.40 -3.22
N THR A 152 5.46 3.33 -4.22
CA THR A 152 4.13 2.77 -3.99
C THR A 152 3.53 2.09 -5.23
N ASN A 153 2.89 0.95 -4.98
CA ASN A 153 2.18 0.21 -6.00
C ASN A 153 0.72 0.71 -6.07
N ARG A 154 0.33 1.37 -7.17
CA ARG A 154 -1.04 1.79 -7.43
C ARG A 154 -1.35 1.78 -8.91
N HIS A 155 -2.59 1.41 -9.25
CA HIS A 155 -3.08 1.39 -10.63
C HIS A 155 -3.47 2.77 -11.17
N TRP A 156 -3.71 3.75 -10.29
CA TRP A 156 -4.00 5.14 -10.65
C TRP A 156 -2.88 6.07 -10.18
N GLY A 157 -2.36 6.87 -11.10
CA GLY A 157 -1.28 7.84 -10.91
C GLY A 157 -1.60 9.21 -11.50
N GLY A 158 -0.57 9.93 -11.94
CA GLY A 158 -0.70 11.23 -12.60
C GLY A 158 -1.27 12.36 -11.72
N THR A 159 -1.67 13.46 -12.37
CA THR A 159 -2.19 14.67 -11.71
C THR A 159 -3.33 14.40 -10.72
N PRO A 160 -4.34 13.56 -11.02
CA PRO A 160 -5.45 13.36 -10.08
C PRO A 160 -5.02 12.70 -8.76
N PHE A 161 -3.96 11.89 -8.80
CA PHE A 161 -3.40 11.31 -7.59
C PHE A 161 -2.50 12.31 -6.84
N GLN A 162 -1.77 13.19 -7.54
CA GLN A 162 -1.03 14.29 -6.91
C GLN A 162 -1.98 15.25 -6.16
N GLU A 163 -3.16 15.54 -6.73
CA GLU A 163 -4.20 16.34 -6.06
C GLU A 163 -4.73 15.67 -4.78
N ASP A 164 -4.87 14.35 -4.79
CA ASP A 164 -5.24 13.57 -3.61
C ASP A 164 -4.16 13.69 -2.51
N LEU A 165 -2.88 13.58 -2.86
CA LEU A 165 -1.78 13.81 -1.93
C LEU A 165 -1.74 15.25 -1.39
N GLN A 166 -1.99 16.23 -2.25
CA GLN A 166 -2.06 17.64 -1.85
C GLN A 166 -3.18 17.88 -0.84
N THR A 167 -4.35 17.28 -1.09
CA THR A 167 -5.52 17.37 -0.20
C THR A 167 -5.25 16.76 1.18
N LEU A 168 -4.45 15.69 1.23
CA LEU A 168 -4.01 15.06 2.48
C LEU A 168 -2.87 15.81 3.18
N GLY A 169 -2.32 16.87 2.58
CA GLY A 169 -1.18 17.60 3.10
C GLY A 169 0.16 16.87 2.95
N LEU A 170 0.21 15.76 2.22
CA LEU A 170 1.43 14.95 2.05
C LEU A 170 2.45 15.63 1.14
N LEU A 171 2.01 16.47 0.19
CA LEU A 171 2.93 17.25 -0.66
C LEU A 171 3.66 18.38 0.09
N ASN A 172 3.33 18.64 1.35
CA ASN A 172 4.15 19.50 2.20
C ASN A 172 5.47 18.82 2.60
N PHE A 173 5.54 17.48 2.50
CA PHE A 173 6.67 16.67 2.93
C PHE A 173 7.37 15.95 1.78
N PHE A 174 6.63 15.60 0.73
CA PHE A 174 7.15 14.88 -0.43
C PHE A 174 7.16 15.79 -1.66
N ASP A 175 8.35 16.10 -2.17
CA ASP A 175 8.49 16.69 -3.50
C ASP A 175 7.92 15.70 -4.53
N PRO A 176 7.06 16.12 -5.48
CA PRO A 176 6.50 15.23 -6.50
C PRO A 176 7.54 14.42 -7.28
N ARG A 177 8.77 14.93 -7.42
CA ARG A 177 9.89 14.22 -8.09
C ARG A 177 10.43 13.04 -7.28
N HIS A 178 10.13 12.98 -5.98
CA HIS A 178 10.55 11.90 -5.07
C HIS A 178 9.41 10.91 -4.80
N ILE A 179 8.37 10.92 -5.63
CA ILE A 179 7.19 10.04 -5.50
C ILE A 179 7.17 9.09 -6.70
N ALA A 180 7.62 7.86 -6.49
CA ALA A 180 7.53 6.80 -7.49
C ALA A 180 6.18 6.07 -7.37
N ILE A 181 5.37 6.15 -8.42
CA ILE A 181 4.07 5.50 -8.53
C ILE A 181 4.15 4.46 -9.64
N SER A 182 3.79 3.21 -9.35
CA SER A 182 3.91 2.14 -10.34
C SER A 182 3.08 2.35 -11.61
N ALA A 183 1.89 2.96 -11.51
CA ALA A 183 1.10 3.42 -12.66
C ALA A 183 1.87 4.35 -13.62
N ASP A 184 2.68 5.25 -13.08
CA ASP A 184 3.39 6.26 -13.88
C ASP A 184 4.69 5.70 -14.47
N LEU A 185 5.29 4.70 -13.81
CA LEU A 185 6.59 4.14 -14.17
C LEU A 185 6.52 2.81 -14.95
N GLY A 186 5.38 2.12 -14.94
CA GLY A 186 5.21 0.82 -15.61
C GLY A 186 5.86 -0.37 -14.87
N VAL A 187 6.56 -0.11 -13.76
CA VAL A 187 7.20 -1.11 -12.90
C VAL A 187 6.65 -1.02 -11.49
N ARG A 188 6.55 -2.15 -10.78
CA ARG A 188 6.05 -2.20 -9.40
C ARG A 188 7.03 -2.90 -8.48
N LYS A 189 7.00 -2.51 -7.20
CA LYS A 189 7.67 -3.21 -6.12
C LYS A 189 7.28 -4.71 -6.14
N PRO A 190 8.22 -5.65 -5.98
CA PRO A 190 9.60 -5.48 -5.49
C PRO A 190 10.65 -5.10 -6.55
N ASN A 191 10.27 -4.80 -7.80
CA ASN A 191 11.23 -4.44 -8.85
C ASN A 191 12.19 -3.32 -8.40
N PRO A 192 13.52 -3.53 -8.40
CA PRO A 192 14.49 -2.53 -7.92
C PRO A 192 14.41 -1.17 -8.63
N ALA A 193 13.97 -1.14 -9.89
CA ALA A 193 13.91 0.08 -10.70
C ALA A 193 13.00 1.17 -10.07
N ILE A 194 11.92 0.78 -9.39
CA ILE A 194 11.00 1.75 -8.79
C ILE A 194 11.61 2.45 -7.56
N PHE A 195 12.42 1.73 -6.77
CA PHE A 195 13.14 2.31 -5.63
C PHE A 195 14.27 3.22 -6.12
N LEU A 196 15.03 2.76 -7.12
CA LEU A 196 16.13 3.51 -7.73
C LEU A 196 15.63 4.81 -8.38
N HIS A 197 14.41 4.84 -8.92
CA HIS A 197 13.82 6.08 -9.43
C HIS A 197 13.80 7.19 -8.37
N THR A 198 13.22 6.91 -7.20
CA THR A 198 13.13 7.86 -6.09
C THR A 198 14.51 8.19 -5.52
N LEU A 199 15.36 7.17 -5.31
CA LEU A 199 16.71 7.37 -4.76
C LEU A 199 17.61 8.21 -5.66
N ASN A 200 17.53 8.02 -6.98
CA ASN A 200 18.28 8.82 -7.95
C ASN A 200 17.80 10.28 -7.95
N ALA A 201 16.49 10.52 -7.86
CA ALA A 201 15.95 11.87 -7.78
C ALA A 201 16.41 12.60 -6.50
N LEU A 202 16.57 11.86 -5.40
CA LEU A 202 17.09 12.33 -4.12
C LEU A 202 18.62 12.43 -4.05
N ASN A 203 19.33 11.87 -5.02
CA ASN A 203 20.79 11.69 -5.02
C ASN A 203 21.31 10.96 -3.76
N ILE A 204 20.61 9.88 -3.38
CA ILE A 204 20.93 9.05 -2.20
C ILE A 204 21.27 7.62 -2.66
N PRO A 205 22.42 7.05 -2.26
CA PRO A 205 22.70 5.64 -2.52
C PRO A 205 21.81 4.74 -1.65
N PRO A 206 21.44 3.53 -2.12
CA PRO A 206 20.60 2.60 -1.36
C PRO A 206 21.08 2.30 0.07
N SER A 207 22.40 2.28 0.30
CA SER A 207 23.00 2.00 1.60
C SER A 207 22.66 3.02 2.70
N GLU A 208 22.22 4.22 2.31
CA GLU A 208 21.91 5.34 3.21
C GLU A 208 20.40 5.63 3.27
N ALA A 209 19.59 4.71 2.75
CA ALA A 209 18.15 4.80 2.72
C ALA A 209 17.50 3.77 3.63
N VAL A 210 16.30 4.13 4.09
CA VAL A 210 15.36 3.25 4.79
C VAL A 210 14.12 3.07 3.93
N MET A 211 13.59 1.86 3.82
CA MET A 211 12.26 1.58 3.26
C MET A 211 11.30 1.22 4.38
N VAL A 212 10.22 1.99 4.53
CA VAL A 212 9.15 1.78 5.49
C VAL A 212 7.89 1.35 4.73
N GLY A 213 7.34 0.19 5.05
CA GLY A 213 6.14 -0.32 4.38
C GLY A 213 5.46 -1.47 5.10
N ASP A 214 4.27 -1.84 4.61
CA ASP A 214 3.43 -2.89 5.20
C ASP A 214 3.62 -4.26 4.56
N SER A 215 4.20 -4.31 3.36
CA SER A 215 4.35 -5.53 2.57
C SER A 215 5.74 -6.14 2.72
N LEU A 216 5.82 -7.32 3.33
CA LEU A 216 7.07 -8.09 3.38
C LEU A 216 7.65 -8.36 1.99
N LYS A 217 6.80 -8.63 1.00
CA LYS A 217 7.24 -8.90 -0.37
C LYS A 217 7.55 -7.62 -1.14
N ALA A 218 6.61 -6.68 -1.21
CA ALA A 218 6.82 -5.51 -2.05
C ALA A 218 7.89 -4.57 -1.44
N ASP A 219 7.81 -4.30 -0.14
CA ASP A 219 8.61 -3.26 0.50
C ASP A 219 9.92 -3.82 1.06
N ILE A 220 9.82 -4.92 1.82
CA ILE A 220 10.96 -5.45 2.56
C ILE A 220 11.87 -6.25 1.64
N GLU A 221 11.37 -7.24 0.92
CA GLU A 221 12.17 -8.00 -0.05
C GLU A 221 12.77 -7.07 -1.12
N GLY A 222 11.96 -6.18 -1.71
CA GLY A 222 12.41 -5.20 -2.70
C GLY A 222 13.50 -4.25 -2.18
N GLY A 223 13.35 -3.73 -0.95
CA GLY A 223 14.39 -2.92 -0.32
C GLY A 223 15.67 -3.69 -0.06
N LYS A 224 15.56 -4.93 0.44
CA LYS A 224 16.71 -5.79 0.74
C LYS A 224 17.53 -6.17 -0.48
N MET A 225 16.89 -6.37 -1.63
CA MET A 225 17.60 -6.60 -2.91
C MET A 225 18.59 -5.49 -3.27
N LEU A 226 18.38 -4.28 -2.75
CA LEU A 226 19.22 -3.10 -2.98
C LEU A 226 20.13 -2.76 -1.79
N GLY A 227 20.08 -3.52 -0.69
CA GLY A 227 20.81 -3.20 0.54
C GLY A 227 20.22 -2.03 1.35
N ILE A 228 19.01 -1.58 1.00
CA ILE A 228 18.25 -0.57 1.74
C ILE A 228 17.90 -1.15 3.11
N PHE A 229 17.99 -0.33 4.16
CA PHE A 229 17.55 -0.74 5.49
C PHE A 229 16.03 -0.83 5.52
N THR A 230 15.46 -1.90 6.07
CA THR A 230 14.03 -2.18 5.94
C THR A 230 13.30 -2.15 7.28
N VAL A 231 12.24 -1.33 7.34
CA VAL A 231 11.36 -1.20 8.50
C VAL A 231 9.98 -1.67 8.09
N TRP A 232 9.52 -2.75 8.72
CA TRP A 232 8.19 -3.28 8.46
C TRP A 232 7.18 -2.69 9.44
N LYS A 233 6.09 -2.13 8.93
CA LYS A 233 4.93 -1.69 9.70
C LYS A 233 3.77 -2.65 9.39
N PRO A 234 3.59 -3.73 10.16
CA PRO A 234 2.54 -4.70 9.88
C PRO A 234 1.17 -4.03 9.92
N LYS A 235 0.25 -4.52 9.08
CA LYS A 235 -1.14 -4.04 9.12
C LYS A 235 -1.73 -4.26 10.52
N PRO A 236 -2.58 -3.36 11.03
CA PRO A 236 -3.21 -3.51 12.35
C PRO A 236 -3.94 -4.86 12.53
N SER A 237 -4.57 -5.36 11.46
CA SER A 237 -5.26 -6.66 11.46
C SER A 237 -4.31 -7.85 11.64
N VAL A 238 -3.11 -7.79 11.08
CA VAL A 238 -2.07 -8.84 11.23
C VAL A 238 -1.56 -8.86 12.65
N ARG A 239 -1.27 -7.68 13.23
CA ARG A 239 -0.86 -7.57 14.64
C ARG A 239 -1.93 -8.11 15.58
N LYS A 240 -3.19 -7.71 15.39
CA LYS A 240 -4.32 -8.19 16.18
C LYS A 240 -4.43 -9.73 16.14
N GLN A 241 -4.32 -10.33 14.95
CA GLN A 241 -4.36 -11.79 14.80
C GLN A 241 -3.17 -12.48 15.49
N ALA A 242 -1.95 -11.96 15.31
CA ALA A 242 -0.76 -12.50 15.95
C ALA A 242 -0.85 -12.43 17.48
N HIS A 243 -1.35 -11.32 18.02
CA HIS A 243 -1.52 -11.13 19.46
C HIS A 243 -2.57 -12.08 20.06
N LEU A 244 -3.72 -12.26 19.39
CA LEU A 244 -4.76 -13.21 19.84
C LEU A 244 -4.24 -14.66 19.92
N ILE A 245 -3.34 -15.03 19.01
CA ILE A 245 -2.74 -16.36 18.99
C ILE A 245 -1.64 -16.49 20.04
N ALA A 246 -0.76 -15.50 20.16
CA ALA A 246 0.34 -15.50 21.12
C ALA A 246 -0.15 -15.53 22.58
N THR A 247 -1.28 -14.89 22.87
CA THR A 247 -1.89 -14.85 24.21
C THR A 247 -2.79 -16.05 24.53
N GLY A 248 -2.96 -16.99 23.59
CA GLY A 248 -3.81 -18.17 23.77
C GLY A 248 -5.33 -17.90 23.71
N ALA A 249 -5.73 -16.64 23.48
CA ALA A 249 -7.13 -16.22 23.32
C ALA A 249 -7.82 -16.84 22.08
N ALA A 250 -7.05 -17.42 21.16
CA ALA A 250 -7.58 -18.15 20.01
C ALA A 250 -8.10 -19.58 20.31
N THR A 251 -7.96 -20.10 21.54
CA THR A 251 -8.42 -21.47 21.89
C THR A 251 -9.93 -21.62 22.09
N THR A 252 -10.71 -20.55 21.96
CA THR A 252 -12.18 -20.59 21.96
C THR A 252 -12.77 -19.93 20.71
N ALA A 253 -12.34 -20.33 19.51
CA ALA A 253 -13.10 -20.05 18.28
C ALA A 253 -12.66 -20.99 17.15
N HIS A 254 -13.24 -22.19 17.10
CA HIS A 254 -13.36 -22.93 15.85
C HIS A 254 -14.46 -22.29 14.98
N GLU A 255 -14.31 -21.02 14.64
CA GLU A 255 -15.13 -20.36 13.62
C GLU A 255 -14.23 -19.41 12.84
N THR A 256 -14.09 -19.67 11.53
CA THR A 256 -13.56 -18.71 10.57
C THR A 256 -14.41 -17.44 10.67
N PRO A 257 -13.87 -16.27 11.09
CA PRO A 257 -14.67 -15.06 11.07
C PRO A 257 -14.78 -14.59 9.62
N SER A 258 -15.98 -14.65 9.07
CA SER A 258 -16.38 -13.77 7.98
C SER A 258 -16.29 -12.34 8.51
N PHE A 259 -15.36 -11.54 7.99
CA PHE A 259 -15.19 -10.16 8.44
C PHE A 259 -16.32 -9.28 7.89
N SER A 260 -17.37 -9.12 8.69
CA SER A 260 -18.28 -7.99 8.68
C SER A 260 -18.30 -7.37 10.07
N GLU A 261 -18.54 -6.06 10.09
CA GLU A 261 -18.89 -5.22 11.24
C GLU A 261 -17.75 -4.37 11.83
N GLY A 262 -17.99 -3.06 11.74
CA GLY A 262 -17.24 -2.03 12.41
C GLY A 262 -17.45 -2.08 13.91
N TYR A 263 -16.42 -1.66 14.62
CA TYR A 263 -16.53 -1.32 16.03
C TYR A 263 -15.76 -0.02 16.25
N ALA A 264 -16.52 0.97 16.70
CA ALA A 264 -15.99 2.18 17.30
C ALA A 264 -15.33 1.81 18.64
N GLY A 265 -14.18 2.44 18.92
CA GLY A 265 -13.61 2.67 20.24
C GLY A 265 -13.69 1.55 21.26
N ASP A 266 -12.61 0.79 21.38
CA ASP A 266 -12.07 0.43 22.70
C ASP A 266 -10.57 0.20 22.53
N HIS A 267 -9.78 1.09 23.13
CA HIS A 267 -8.33 0.94 23.25
C HIS A 267 -8.07 -0.15 24.30
N PRO A 268 -7.37 -1.26 23.97
CA PRO A 268 -6.87 -2.15 25.00
C PRO A 268 -5.72 -1.43 25.72
N HIS A 269 -6.04 -0.83 26.86
CA HIS A 269 -5.06 -0.54 27.88
C HIS A 269 -4.47 -1.88 28.37
N ASP A 270 -3.18 -2.08 28.10
CA ASP A 270 -2.19 -2.80 28.93
C ASP A 270 -1.01 -3.30 28.07
N VAL A 271 -0.34 -2.38 27.37
CA VAL A 271 1.04 -2.58 26.91
C VAL A 271 1.90 -1.53 27.62
N PRO A 272 2.98 -1.90 28.34
CA PRO A 272 3.79 -0.92 29.06
C PRO A 272 4.33 0.17 28.13
N GLU A 273 4.25 1.44 28.56
CA GLU A 273 4.79 2.57 27.82
C GLU A 273 6.32 2.50 27.74
N GLY A 274 6.84 2.39 26.51
CA GLY A 274 8.25 2.54 26.18
C GLY A 274 8.71 1.65 25.03
N LEU A 275 9.09 2.28 23.92
CA LEU A 275 9.97 1.80 22.86
C LEU A 275 10.20 0.28 22.78
N HIS A 276 9.30 -0.44 22.10
CA HIS A 276 9.42 -1.88 21.83
C HIS A 276 10.25 -2.13 20.57
N ILE A 277 11.50 -1.68 20.58
CA ILE A 277 12.48 -2.14 19.58
C ILE A 277 12.88 -3.57 19.98
N THR A 278 12.36 -4.54 19.23
CA THR A 278 12.79 -5.94 18.98
C THR A 278 11.86 -7.11 19.34
N ASP A 279 10.78 -6.98 20.10
CA ASP A 279 10.11 -8.17 20.66
C ASP A 279 8.79 -8.59 19.95
N ASP A 280 8.59 -8.15 18.71
CA ASP A 280 7.47 -8.57 17.85
C ASP A 280 7.78 -9.83 17.01
N ASP A 281 8.75 -10.64 17.42
CA ASP A 281 9.09 -11.92 16.77
C ASP A 281 7.85 -12.83 16.67
N TYR A 282 6.85 -12.69 17.56
CA TYR A 282 5.59 -13.42 17.47
C TYR A 282 4.75 -13.02 16.25
N VAL A 283 4.84 -11.78 15.76
CA VAL A 283 4.13 -11.34 14.55
C VAL A 283 4.76 -11.97 13.31
N LEU A 284 6.10 -12.00 13.24
CA LEU A 284 6.83 -12.71 12.20
C LEU A 284 6.58 -14.22 12.30
N ALA A 285 6.68 -14.80 13.49
CA ALA A 285 6.42 -16.23 13.73
C ALA A 285 4.96 -16.59 13.44
N HIS A 286 4.00 -15.69 13.67
CA HIS A 286 2.60 -15.90 13.27
C HIS A 286 2.47 -16.00 11.74
N LEU A 287 3.16 -15.12 11.01
CA LEU A 287 3.18 -15.15 9.55
C LEU A 287 3.92 -16.37 9.00
N GLN A 288 5.06 -16.73 9.58
CA GLN A 288 5.92 -17.84 9.12
C GLN A 288 5.44 -19.22 9.63
N GLY A 289 4.75 -19.28 10.76
CA GLY A 289 4.30 -20.50 11.46
C GLY A 289 2.95 -21.04 11.01
N ARG A 290 2.14 -20.28 10.25
CA ARG A 290 1.01 -20.86 9.51
C ARG A 290 1.57 -21.66 8.35
N ALA A 291 1.72 -22.97 8.55
CA ALA A 291 2.08 -23.93 7.52
C ALA A 291 1.29 -23.70 6.20
N GLY A 292 1.93 -23.02 5.24
CA GLY A 292 1.73 -23.22 3.80
C GLY A 292 0.71 -22.36 3.04
N LYS A 293 0.13 -21.25 3.56
CA LYS A 293 -0.94 -20.55 2.81
C LYS A 293 -1.00 -19.01 2.79
N TRP A 294 0.06 -18.27 3.10
CA TRP A 294 0.13 -16.85 2.69
C TRP A 294 1.46 -16.56 1.98
N ASP A 295 1.31 -16.40 0.66
CA ASP A 295 2.30 -16.30 -0.44
C ASP A 295 3.27 -17.48 -0.61
N GLN A 296 2.80 -18.53 -1.32
CA GLN A 296 3.64 -19.64 -1.82
C GLN A 296 4.78 -19.19 -2.76
N ASN A 297 4.93 -17.88 -3.00
CA ASN A 297 5.97 -17.28 -3.81
C ASN A 297 6.97 -16.41 -3.03
N MET A 298 6.99 -16.43 -1.69
CA MET A 298 8.16 -15.90 -0.95
C MET A 298 9.29 -16.91 -1.13
N GLN A 299 10.26 -16.59 -1.99
CA GLN A 299 11.34 -17.52 -2.32
C GLN A 299 12.39 -17.65 -1.23
N ASN A 300 12.32 -16.88 -0.13
CA ASN A 300 13.26 -16.94 1.00
C ASN A 300 12.59 -16.51 2.32
N ASP A 301 13.22 -16.82 3.46
CA ASP A 301 12.88 -16.26 4.78
C ASP A 301 13.15 -14.74 4.80
N VAL A 302 12.25 -13.95 4.22
CA VAL A 302 12.36 -12.48 4.21
C VAL A 302 12.12 -11.96 5.63
N LYS A 303 13.19 -11.52 6.29
CA LYS A 303 13.14 -10.90 7.62
C LYS A 303 13.42 -9.39 7.51
N PRO A 304 12.53 -8.50 7.96
CA PRO A 304 12.82 -7.06 8.01
C PRO A 304 13.94 -6.75 9.01
N ASP A 305 14.60 -5.60 8.85
CA ASP A 305 15.67 -5.19 9.79
C ASP A 305 15.10 -4.64 11.10
N LEU A 306 13.91 -4.01 11.03
CA LEU A 306 13.11 -3.57 12.17
C LEU A 306 11.63 -3.77 11.92
N ILE A 307 10.87 -3.88 13.01
CA ILE A 307 9.41 -3.87 13.00
C ILE A 307 8.96 -2.69 13.87
N ILE A 308 8.00 -1.91 13.38
CA ILE A 308 7.37 -0.81 14.11
C ILE A 308 5.86 -1.02 14.19
N GLU A 309 5.22 -0.37 15.15
CA GLU A 309 3.76 -0.35 15.25
C GLU A 309 3.19 0.92 14.62
N ASN A 310 3.77 2.06 14.98
CA ASN A 310 3.34 3.38 14.56
C ASN A 310 4.43 4.07 13.75
N VAL A 311 4.05 5.04 12.93
CA VAL A 311 5.02 5.81 12.15
C VAL A 311 5.91 6.61 13.10
N CYS A 312 5.36 7.12 14.21
CA CYS A 312 6.11 7.87 15.22
C CYS A 312 7.23 7.09 15.90
N ASP A 313 7.23 5.75 15.88
CA ASP A 313 8.33 4.92 16.40
C ASP A 313 9.65 5.22 15.67
N LEU A 314 9.57 5.69 14.42
CA LEU A 314 10.72 6.17 13.65
C LEU A 314 11.46 7.31 14.35
N LEU A 315 10.78 8.10 15.19
CA LEU A 315 11.39 9.22 15.92
C LEU A 315 12.28 8.76 17.08
N ASP A 316 12.09 7.55 17.59
CA ASP A 316 12.99 7.00 18.60
C ASP A 316 14.15 6.23 17.97
N ILE A 317 13.97 5.79 16.71
CA ILE A 317 14.97 5.07 15.92
C ILE A 317 15.92 6.04 15.22
N PHE A 318 15.40 7.11 14.60
CA PHE A 318 16.13 8.00 13.70
C PHE A 318 16.23 9.43 14.27
N THR A 319 17.33 9.72 15.00
CA THR A 319 17.49 10.96 15.77
C THR A 319 17.98 12.15 14.94
N GLU A 320 19.06 12.01 14.18
CA GLU A 320 19.58 13.04 13.27
C GLU A 320 20.18 12.36 12.02
N ALA A 321 20.08 13.03 10.87
CA ALA A 321 20.65 12.51 9.63
C ALA A 321 22.18 12.44 9.73
N GLY A 322 22.74 11.23 9.55
CA GLY A 322 24.18 10.98 9.51
C GLY A 322 24.89 10.77 10.85
N GLU A 323 24.17 10.71 11.97
CA GLU A 323 24.74 10.39 13.30
C GLU A 323 24.71 8.88 13.67
N GLN A 324 24.40 8.00 12.71
CA GLN A 324 24.18 6.56 12.92
C GLN A 324 25.26 5.66 12.29
#